data_AF-A0A965G7N5-F1
#
_entry.id   AF-A0A965G7N5-F1
#
_cell.length_a   1.000
_cell.length_b   1.000
_cell.length_c   1.000
_cell.angle_alpha   90.00
_cell.angle_beta   90.00
_cell.angle_gamma   90.00
#
_symmetry.space_group_name_H-M   'P 1'
#
loop_
_entity.id
_entity.type
_entity.pdbx_description
1 polymer ?
#
loop_
_entity_poly.entity_id
_entity_poly.type
_entity_poly.pdbx_seq_one_letter_code
_entity_poly.pdbx_strand_id
1 'polypeptide(L)'
;VCGNLPYSISTPLLVQLALRSPPPATIVVTLQKEVADRYSALPRTSAYGAVSVLLQSVFEIEKIRQLPPEVFYPRPQVDSAVLRFTRRSSVPKDLEGFHAFVKKGFSQRRKKLKGLLPVALDRRAGRKS
;
A
#
# COMPACT_ATOMS: atom_id res chain seq x y z
N VAL A 1 -14.48 -7.68 -2.63
CA VAL A 1 -14.73 -7.13 -1.27
C VAL A 1 -15.15 -5.68 -1.41
N CYS A 2 -16.22 -5.24 -0.74
CA CYS A 2 -16.66 -3.85 -0.76
C CYS A 2 -17.10 -3.40 0.64
N GLY A 3 -16.84 -2.15 1.01
CA GLY A 3 -17.32 -1.60 2.28
C GLY A 3 -16.76 -0.20 2.62
N ASN A 4 -17.48 0.51 3.49
CA ASN A 4 -16.99 1.73 4.13
C ASN A 4 -16.16 1.34 5.36
N LEU A 5 -14.83 1.45 5.28
CA LEU A 5 -13.96 0.97 6.35
C LEU A 5 -13.80 2.04 7.44
N PRO A 6 -13.92 1.70 8.73
CA PRO A 6 -13.56 2.62 9.80
C PRO A 6 -12.09 3.02 9.64
N TYR A 7 -11.83 4.33 9.70
CA TYR A 7 -10.53 4.88 9.31
C TYR A 7 -9.36 4.28 10.10
N SER A 8 -9.55 4.04 11.39
CA SER A 8 -8.54 3.48 12.28
C SER A 8 -8.06 2.06 11.92
N ILE A 9 -8.90 1.24 11.29
CA ILE A 9 -8.58 -0.16 10.97
C ILE A 9 -8.33 -0.41 9.48
N SER A 10 -8.54 0.61 8.65
CA SER A 10 -8.45 0.49 7.19
C SER A 10 -7.07 0.03 6.70
N THR A 11 -5.98 0.64 7.21
CA THR A 11 -4.60 0.27 6.85
C THR A 11 -4.26 -1.18 7.21
N PRO A 12 -4.37 -1.62 8.49
CA PRO A 12 -4.00 -2.99 8.85
C PRO A 12 -4.86 -4.03 8.13
N LEU A 13 -6.16 -3.76 7.91
CA LEU A 13 -7.03 -4.66 7.16
C LEU A 13 -6.60 -4.81 5.70
N LEU A 14 -6.34 -3.70 4.99
CA LEU A 14 -5.90 -3.74 3.60
C LEU A 14 -4.55 -4.43 3.44
N VAL A 15 -3.63 -4.22 4.38
CA VAL A 15 -2.35 -4.92 4.42
C VAL A 15 -2.56 -6.43 4.63
N GLN A 16 -3.39 -6.83 5.58
CA GLN A 16 -3.72 -8.25 5.79
C GLN A 16 -4.34 -8.88 4.54
N LEU A 17 -5.27 -8.19 3.87
CA LEU A 17 -5.87 -8.66 2.63
C LEU A 17 -4.85 -8.79 1.49
N ALA A 18 -3.87 -7.87 1.41
CA ALA A 18 -2.78 -7.92 0.44
C ALA A 18 -1.85 -9.11 0.65
N LEU A 19 -1.64 -9.51 1.92
CA LEU A 19 -0.76 -10.62 2.30
C LEU A 19 -1.44 -12.00 2.22
N ARG A 20 -2.74 -12.09 1.94
CA ARG A 20 -3.41 -13.39 1.74
C ARG A 20 -2.92 -14.07 0.46
N SER A 21 -2.98 -15.40 0.43
CA SER A 21 -2.72 -16.20 -0.77
C SER A 21 -3.93 -17.05 -1.13
N PRO A 22 -4.63 -16.78 -2.26
CA PRO A 22 -4.46 -15.61 -3.12
C PRO A 22 -5.05 -14.33 -2.47
N PRO A 23 -4.53 -13.13 -2.81
CA PRO A 23 -5.17 -11.89 -2.41
C PRO A 23 -6.50 -11.72 -3.17
N PRO A 24 -7.48 -10.95 -2.64
CA PRO A 24 -8.76 -10.73 -3.30
C PRO A 24 -8.59 -10.17 -4.72
N ALA A 25 -9.45 -10.58 -5.66
CA ALA A 25 -9.38 -10.05 -7.04
C ALA A 25 -9.69 -8.55 -7.12
N THR A 26 -10.66 -8.07 -6.33
CA THR A 26 -11.05 -6.66 -6.30
C THR A 26 -11.48 -6.23 -4.90
N ILE A 27 -11.03 -5.04 -4.49
CA ILE A 27 -11.44 -4.37 -3.26
C ILE A 27 -11.91 -2.96 -3.61
N VAL A 28 -13.11 -2.57 -3.17
CA VAL A 28 -13.63 -1.20 -3.34
C VAL A 28 -13.96 -0.64 -1.96
N VAL A 29 -13.25 0.40 -1.54
CA VAL A 29 -13.36 0.94 -0.17
C VAL A 29 -13.36 2.45 -0.17
N THR A 30 -14.10 3.01 0.78
CA THR A 30 -14.06 4.44 1.09
C THR A 30 -13.04 4.68 2.20
N LEU A 31 -12.19 5.69 2.02
CA LEU A 31 -11.11 6.06 2.92
C LEU A 31 -11.06 7.58 3.09
N GLN A 32 -10.42 8.07 4.16
CA GLN A 32 -10.06 9.49 4.27
C GLN A 32 -9.18 9.89 3.09
N LYS A 33 -9.38 11.11 2.58
CA LYS A 33 -8.66 11.61 1.40
C LYS A 33 -7.15 11.50 1.53
N GLU A 34 -6.56 11.90 2.67
CA GLU A 34 -5.11 11.80 2.88
C GLU A 34 -4.60 10.35 2.79
N VAL A 35 -5.37 9.40 3.33
CA VAL A 35 -5.04 7.97 3.29
C VAL A 35 -5.18 7.43 1.87
N ALA A 36 -6.25 7.82 1.17
CA ALA A 36 -6.46 7.46 -0.22
C ALA A 36 -5.33 8.00 -1.12
N ASP A 37 -4.93 9.25 -0.90
CA ASP A 37 -3.83 9.92 -1.58
C ASP A 37 -2.50 9.21 -1.32
N ARG A 38 -2.27 8.76 -0.08
CA ARG A 38 -1.08 7.98 0.28
C ARG A 38 -1.03 6.63 -0.44
N TYR A 39 -2.14 5.90 -0.51
CA TYR A 39 -2.17 4.58 -1.14
C TYR A 39 -2.03 4.63 -2.66
N SER A 40 -2.59 5.67 -3.29
CA SER A 40 -2.50 5.91 -4.74
C SER A 40 -1.34 6.83 -5.14
N ALA A 41 -0.46 7.18 -4.20
CA ALA A 41 0.67 8.08 -4.44
C ALA A 41 1.62 7.51 -5.50
N LEU A 42 2.13 8.38 -6.38
CA LEU A 42 3.17 8.01 -7.33
C LEU A 42 4.56 8.02 -6.66
N PRO A 43 5.52 7.22 -7.15
CA PRO A 43 6.91 7.31 -6.71
C PRO A 43 7.44 8.74 -6.77
N ARG A 44 8.37 9.09 -5.87
CA ARG A 44 8.98 10.43 -5.74
C ARG A 44 8.02 11.54 -5.28
N THR A 45 6.87 11.19 -4.70
CA THR A 45 5.99 12.15 -4.03
C THR A 45 6.12 12.08 -2.50
N SER A 46 5.78 13.16 -1.81
CA SER A 46 5.77 13.21 -0.34
C SER A 46 4.76 12.26 0.31
N ALA A 47 3.70 11.90 -0.41
CA ALA A 47 2.71 10.92 0.03
C ALA A 47 3.19 9.46 -0.16
N TYR A 48 4.21 9.20 -0.98
CA TYR A 48 4.70 7.85 -1.27
C TYR A 48 5.49 7.25 -0.10
N GLY A 49 5.02 6.11 0.42
CA GLY A 49 5.60 5.45 1.59
C GLY A 49 5.57 3.92 1.50
N ALA A 50 5.90 3.27 2.62
CA ALA A 50 5.95 1.81 2.73
C ALA A 50 4.61 1.14 2.34
N VAL A 51 3.50 1.70 2.82
CA VAL A 51 2.16 1.16 2.54
C VAL A 51 1.79 1.35 1.07
N SER A 52 2.17 2.47 0.45
CA SER A 52 1.98 2.69 -0.98
C SER A 52 2.69 1.59 -1.78
N VAL A 53 3.97 1.34 -1.50
CA VAL A 53 4.77 0.29 -2.17
C VAL A 53 4.15 -1.09 -1.98
N LEU A 54 3.74 -1.43 -0.75
CA LEU A 54 3.18 -2.75 -0.45
C LEU A 54 1.85 -2.98 -1.16
N LEU A 55 0.92 -2.02 -1.07
CA LEU A 55 -0.39 -2.20 -1.69
C LEU A 55 -0.28 -2.16 -3.21
N GLN A 56 0.56 -1.28 -3.77
CA GLN A 56 0.74 -1.16 -5.22
C GLN A 56 1.52 -2.34 -5.85
N SER A 57 2.28 -3.12 -5.07
CA SER A 57 2.93 -4.33 -5.58
C SER A 57 1.95 -5.49 -5.77
N VAL A 58 0.82 -5.47 -5.06
CA VAL A 58 -0.24 -6.49 -5.13
C VAL A 58 -1.41 -6.04 -5.99
N PHE A 59 -1.73 -4.74 -5.95
CA PHE A 59 -2.91 -4.16 -6.57
C PHE A 59 -2.55 -3.00 -7.52
N GLU A 60 -3.34 -2.86 -8.57
CA GLU A 60 -3.54 -1.59 -9.25
C GLU A 60 -4.59 -0.79 -8.47
N ILE A 61 -4.27 0.46 -8.15
CA ILE A 61 -5.08 1.29 -7.23
C ILE A 61 -5.53 2.54 -7.96
N GLU A 62 -6.85 2.75 -8.01
CA GLU A 62 -7.48 3.85 -8.73
C GLU A 62 -8.40 4.63 -7.81
N LYS A 63 -8.37 5.97 -7.90
CA LYS A 63 -9.38 6.85 -7.29
C LYS A 63 -10.60 6.87 -8.18
N ILE A 64 -11.71 6.32 -7.69
CA ILE A 64 -12.97 6.29 -8.42
C ILE A 64 -13.74 7.60 -8.21
N ARG A 65 -13.80 8.09 -6.97
CA ARG A 65 -14.59 9.27 -6.63
C ARG A 65 -14.10 9.93 -5.35
N GLN A 66 -14.20 11.26 -5.26
CA GLN A 66 -14.11 11.99 -4.00
C GLN A 66 -15.52 12.22 -3.43
N LEU A 67 -15.65 12.10 -2.12
CA LEU A 67 -16.89 12.25 -1.38
C LEU A 67 -16.74 13.38 -0.36
N PRO A 68 -17.56 14.43 -0.45
CA PRO A 68 -17.47 15.54 0.49
C PRO A 68 -18.09 15.14 1.85
N PRO A 69 -17.71 15.76 2.98
CA PRO A 69 -18.14 15.31 4.31
C PRO A 69 -19.66 15.27 4.54
N GLU A 70 -20.41 16.09 3.81
CA GLU A 70 -21.87 16.25 3.90
C GLU A 70 -22.64 14.96 3.64
N VAL A 71 -22.05 13.98 2.95
CA VAL A 71 -22.71 12.71 2.61
C VAL A 71 -22.61 11.65 3.71
N PHE A 72 -22.00 11.96 4.86
CA PHE A 72 -21.78 11.04 5.97
C PHE A 72 -22.44 11.51 7.27
N TYR A 73 -22.89 10.55 8.09
CA TYR A 73 -23.40 10.79 9.45
C TYR A 73 -22.77 9.80 10.45
N PRO A 74 -22.14 10.25 11.55
CA PRO A 74 -21.80 11.65 11.83
C PRO A 74 -20.80 12.22 10.82
N ARG A 75 -20.83 13.54 10.63
CA ARG A 75 -20.01 14.23 9.62
C ARG A 75 -18.52 14.15 9.98
N PRO A 76 -17.65 13.63 9.10
CA PRO A 76 -16.21 13.63 9.32
C PRO A 76 -15.63 15.05 9.16
N GLN A 77 -14.46 15.29 9.75
CA GLN A 77 -13.77 16.59 9.64
C GLN A 77 -13.02 16.78 8.31
N VAL A 78 -12.86 15.71 7.53
CA VAL A 78 -12.06 15.70 6.30
C VAL A 78 -12.82 15.01 5.17
N ASP A 79 -12.45 15.35 3.93
CA ASP A 79 -12.94 14.68 2.73
C ASP A 79 -12.66 13.18 2.74
N SER A 80 -13.49 12.43 2.04
CA SER A 80 -13.29 11.00 1.78
C SER A 80 -13.08 10.73 0.30
N ALA A 81 -12.55 9.54 -0.03
CA ALA A 81 -12.40 9.08 -1.40
C ALA A 81 -12.65 7.58 -1.50
N VAL A 82 -13.30 7.18 -2.59
CA VAL A 82 -13.51 5.78 -2.96
C VAL A 82 -12.32 5.32 -3.81
N LEU A 83 -11.63 4.29 -3.33
CA LEU A 83 -10.57 3.61 -4.06
C LEU A 83 -11.03 2.24 -4.56
N ARG A 84 -10.60 1.89 -5.77
CA ARG A 84 -10.65 0.53 -6.30
C ARG A 84 -9.24 -0.05 -6.31
N PHE A 85 -9.10 -1.25 -5.78
CA PHE A 85 -7.89 -2.06 -5.83
C PHE A 85 -8.19 -3.28 -6.69
N THR A 86 -7.45 -3.46 -7.78
CA THR A 86 -7.56 -4.60 -8.69
C THR A 86 -6.30 -5.43 -8.59
N ARG A 87 -6.41 -6.72 -8.30
CA ARG A 87 -5.24 -7.60 -8.15
C ARG A 87 -4.44 -7.62 -9.45
N ARG A 88 -3.14 -7.38 -9.35
CA ARG A 88 -2.22 -7.50 -10.49
C ARG A 88 -2.10 -8.95 -10.94
N SER A 89 -1.82 -9.13 -12.23
CA SER A 89 -1.50 -10.45 -12.80
C SER A 89 -0.20 -11.04 -12.23
N SER A 90 0.76 -10.19 -11.87
CA SER A 90 2.02 -10.56 -11.24
C SER A 90 2.12 -9.95 -9.85
N VAL A 91 2.19 -10.80 -8.83
CA VAL A 91 2.35 -10.44 -7.42
C VAL A 91 3.66 -11.05 -6.91
N PRO A 92 4.42 -10.40 -6.00
CA PRO A 92 5.62 -11.00 -5.41
C PRO A 92 5.35 -12.39 -4.84
N LYS A 93 6.27 -13.34 -5.07
CA LYS A 93 6.13 -14.72 -4.56
C LYS A 93 6.27 -14.78 -3.04
N ASP A 94 7.20 -14.00 -2.48
CA ASP A 94 7.43 -13.85 -1.04
C ASP A 94 6.94 -12.48 -0.57
N LEU A 95 5.63 -12.40 -0.30
CA LEU A 95 4.99 -11.15 0.14
C LEU A 95 5.40 -10.73 1.54
N GLU A 96 5.65 -11.69 2.44
CA GLU A 96 6.06 -11.39 3.81
C GLU A 96 7.49 -10.85 3.85
N GLY A 97 8.43 -11.50 3.16
CA GLY A 97 9.79 -11.01 3.02
C GLY A 97 9.85 -9.66 2.30
N PHE A 98 9.03 -9.47 1.27
CA PHE A 98 8.88 -8.17 0.61
C PHE A 98 8.36 -7.10 1.55
N HIS A 99 7.31 -7.39 2.33
CA HIS A 99 6.77 -6.44 3.31
C HIS A 99 7.81 -6.06 4.38
N ALA A 100 8.54 -7.03 4.92
CA ALA A 100 9.60 -6.79 5.89
C ALA A 100 10.72 -5.90 5.29
N PHE A 101 11.10 -6.18 4.04
CA PHE A 101 12.08 -5.38 3.29
C PHE A 101 11.62 -3.93 3.10
N VAL A 102 10.40 -3.73 2.61
CA VAL A 102 9.81 -2.41 2.38
C VAL A 102 9.71 -1.63 3.70
N LYS A 103 9.21 -2.27 4.77
CA LYS A 103 9.10 -1.64 6.09
C LYS A 103 10.47 -1.17 6.60
N LYS A 104 11.52 -1.99 6.42
CA LYS A 104 12.89 -1.62 6.78
C LYS A 104 13.42 -0.47 5.93
N GLY A 105 13.27 -0.52 4.60
CA GLY A 105 13.73 0.52 3.70
C GLY A 105 13.11 1.90 3.95
N PHE A 106 11.84 1.94 4.38
CA PHE A 106 11.13 3.19 4.67
C PHE A 106 11.22 3.64 6.13
N SER A 107 11.83 2.86 7.03
CA SER A 107 12.01 3.22 8.44
C SER A 107 12.94 4.42 8.65
N GLN A 108 13.85 4.70 7.70
CA GLN A 108 14.77 5.84 7.75
C GLN A 108 14.67 6.65 6.45
N ARG A 109 13.53 7.32 6.28
CA ARG A 109 13.12 8.03 5.05
C ARG A 109 14.13 9.06 4.48
N ARG A 110 15.10 9.52 5.29
CA ARG A 110 16.14 10.48 4.91
C ARG A 110 17.51 9.86 4.60
N LYS A 111 17.70 8.54 4.79
CA LYS A 111 18.98 7.87 4.47
C LYS A 111 18.93 7.19 3.11
N LYS A 112 20.05 7.21 2.39
CA LYS A 112 20.21 6.46 1.13
C LYS A 112 19.95 4.98 1.40
N LEU A 113 19.18 4.34 0.51
CA LEU A 113 18.79 2.93 0.61
C LEU A 113 19.99 1.99 0.83
N LYS A 114 21.14 2.30 0.20
CA LYS A 114 22.41 1.56 0.35
C LYS A 114 22.88 1.44 1.81
N GLY A 115 22.56 2.41 2.67
CA GLY A 115 22.88 2.35 4.10
C GLY A 115 21.88 1.57 4.97
N LEU A 116 20.77 1.12 4.39
CA LEU A 116 19.69 0.40 5.08
C LEU A 116 19.58 -1.07 4.65
N LEU A 117 20.19 -1.42 3.52
CA LEU A 117 20.28 -2.78 3.01
C LEU A 117 21.38 -3.55 3.77
N PRO A 118 21.07 -4.66 4.44
CA PRO A 118 22.12 -5.53 4.94
C PRO A 118 22.96 -6.04 3.76
N VAL A 119 24.26 -6.17 3.97
CA VAL A 119 25.32 -6.61 3.02
C VAL A 119 25.04 -7.98 2.34
N ALA A 120 23.92 -8.63 2.66
CA ALA A 120 23.51 -9.92 2.11
C ALA A 120 23.09 -9.92 0.63
N LEU A 121 22.92 -8.76 -0.02
CA LEU A 121 22.61 -8.69 -1.45
C LEU A 121 23.82 -8.97 -2.37
N ASP A 122 25.02 -9.11 -1.81
CA ASP A 122 26.25 -9.31 -2.58
C ASP A 122 26.59 -10.78 -2.89
N ARG A 123 25.83 -11.74 -2.34
CA ARG A 123 26.20 -13.18 -2.40
C ARG A 123 25.42 -14.06 -3.38
N ARG A 124 24.57 -13.50 -4.25
CA ARG A 124 23.84 -14.29 -5.28
C ARG A 124 24.18 -13.94 -6.74
N ALA A 125 25.24 -13.17 -6.99
CA ALA A 125 25.72 -12.87 -8.34
C ALA A 125 26.95 -13.70 -8.78
N GLY A 126 27.47 -14.59 -7.92
CA GLY A 126 28.71 -15.33 -8.17
C GLY A 126 28.57 -16.85 -8.16
N ARG A 127 27.67 -17.42 -8.96
CA ARG A 127 27.78 -18.81 -9.43
C ARG A 127 27.28 -18.88 -10.88
N LYS A 128 28.19 -18.71 -11.83
CA LYS A 128 28.11 -19.25 -13.18
C LYS A 128 29.46 -19.93 -13.46
N SER A 129 29.34 -21.20 -13.85
CA SER A 129 30.29 -22.10 -14.54
C SER A 129 31.69 -22.25 -13.97
#